data_AF-A0A2K9NFL1-F1
#
_entry.id   AF-A0A2K9NFL1-F1
#
_cell.length_a   1.000
_cell.length_b   1.000
_cell.length_c   1.000
_cell.angle_alpha   90.00
_cell.angle_beta   90.00
_cell.angle_gamma   90.00
#
_symmetry.space_group_name_H-M   'P 1'
#
loop_
_entity.id
_entity.type
_entity.pdbx_description
1 polymer ?
#
loop_
_entity_poly.entity_id
_entity_poly.type
_entity_poly.pdbx_seq_one_letter_code
_entity_poly.pdbx_strand_id
1 'polypeptide(L)' 'MRAYDTGSAARAGIGAWLAAYNSQRPHQGLAYQTPDEVYFRRPGRTGLAPSTLAVAA' A
#
# COMPACT_ATOMS: atom_id res chain seq x y z
N MET A 1 1.65 2.62 21.58
CA MET A 1 2.56 1.58 21.04
C MET A 1 1.77 0.27 21.01
N ARG A 2 1.91 -0.56 19.96
CA ARG A 2 1.21 -1.86 19.88
C ARG A 2 2.22 -2.97 20.16
N ALA A 3 1.99 -3.76 21.20
CA ALA A 3 2.78 -4.94 21.48
C ALA A 3 2.19 -6.12 20.70
N TYR A 4 3.04 -6.86 19.99
CA TYR A 4 2.65 -8.07 19.29
C TYR A 4 3.20 -9.27 20.05
N ASP A 5 2.36 -10.29 20.25
CA ASP A 5 2.73 -11.47 21.03
C ASP A 5 3.69 -12.39 20.28
N THR A 6 3.67 -12.34 18.94
CA THR A 6 4.51 -13.18 18.08
C THR A 6 5.04 -12.41 16.87
N GLY A 7 6.10 -12.91 16.26
CA GLY A 7 6.63 -12.36 15.00
C GLY A 7 5.64 -12.45 13.84
N SER A 8 4.80 -13.48 13.78
CA SER A 8 3.75 -13.59 12.75
C SER A 8 2.65 -12.55 12.96
N ALA A 9 2.23 -12.32 14.21
CA ALA A 9 1.28 -11.26 14.55
C ALA A 9 1.85 -9.88 14.19
N ALA A 10 3.14 -9.65 14.46
CA ALA A 10 3.81 -8.41 14.06
C ALA A 10 3.84 -8.24 12.54
N ARG A 11 4.19 -9.28 11.78
CA ARG A 11 4.21 -9.24 10.31
C ARG A 11 2.82 -8.89 9.74
N ALA A 12 1.77 -9.56 10.22
CA ALA A 12 0.40 -9.29 9.78
C ALA A 12 -0.05 -7.87 10.14
N GLY A 13 0.22 -7.43 11.37
CA GLY A 13 -0.15 -6.09 11.84
C GLY A 13 0.57 -4.96 11.10
N ILE A 14 1.87 -5.12 10.85
CA ILE A 14 2.66 -4.15 10.06
C ILE A 14 2.19 -4.13 8.62
N GLY A 15 1.91 -5.28 8.01
CA GLY A 15 1.38 -5.36 6.65
C GLY A 15 0.04 -4.63 6.52
N ALA A 16 -0.89 -4.86 7.45
CA ALA A 16 -2.18 -4.17 7.48
C ALA A 16 -2.02 -2.66 7.68
N TRP A 17 -1.11 -2.22 8.56
CA TRP A 17 -0.83 -0.81 8.76
C TRP A 17 -0.25 -0.15 7.50
N LEU A 18 0.69 -0.82 6.82
CA LEU A 18 1.32 -0.29 5.61
C LEU A 18 0.31 -0.18 4.46
N ALA A 19 -0.56 -1.18 4.29
CA ALA A 19 -1.63 -1.15 3.29
C ALA A 19 -2.58 0.02 3.52
N ALA A 20 -3.00 0.25 4.78
CA ALA A 20 -3.85 1.39 5.11
C ALA A 20 -3.13 2.74 4.94
N TYR A 21 -1.85 2.82 5.32
CA TYR A 21 -1.04 4.02 5.13
C TYR A 21 -0.96 4.41 3.65
N ASN A 22 -0.59 3.46 2.78
CA ASN A 22 -0.39 3.71 1.36
C ASN A 22 -1.68 4.06 0.60
N SER A 23 -2.82 3.51 1.01
CA SER A 23 -4.10 3.69 0.31
C SER A 23 -4.98 4.80 0.87
N GLN A 24 -4.74 5.27 2.12
CA GLN A 24 -5.68 6.16 2.81
C GLN A 24 -5.04 7.44 3.36
N ARG A 25 -3.71 7.49 3.58
CA ARG A 25 -3.10 8.70 4.14
C ARG A 25 -2.63 9.68 3.06
N PRO A 26 -3.27 10.85 2.92
CA PRO A 26 -2.77 11.91 2.07
C PRO A 26 -1.51 12.53 2.68
N HIS A 27 -0.51 12.81 1.83
CA HIS A 27 0.75 13.41 2.26
C HIS A 27 0.95 14.79 1.65
N GLN A 28 1.35 15.75 2.48
CA GLN A 28 1.62 17.13 2.05
C GLN A 28 2.68 17.20 0.94
N GLY A 29 3.76 16.40 1.05
CA GLY A 29 4.80 16.30 0.02
C GLY A 29 4.34 15.64 -1.29
N LEU A 30 3.15 15.03 -1.29
CA LEU A 30 2.51 14.42 -2.46
C LEU A 30 1.27 15.24 -2.90
N ALA A 31 1.25 16.55 -2.64
CA ALA A 31 0.10 17.41 -2.94
C ALA A 31 -1.22 16.89 -2.34
N TYR A 32 -1.16 16.34 -1.12
CA TYR A 32 -2.27 15.69 -0.42
C TYR A 32 -2.86 14.47 -1.14
N GLN A 33 -2.08 13.81 -2.00
CA GLN A 33 -2.39 12.47 -2.52
C GLN A 33 -1.80 11.40 -1.62
N THR A 34 -2.37 10.20 -1.70
CA THR A 34 -1.85 8.99 -1.09
C THR A 34 -0.67 8.44 -1.90
N PRO A 35 0.25 7.67 -1.28
CA PRO A 35 1.32 7.00 -2.01
C PRO A 35 0.79 6.15 -3.18
N ASP A 36 -0.32 5.44 -2.99
CA ASP A 36 -0.89 4.60 -4.04
C ASP A 36 -1.38 5.43 -5.25
N GLU A 37 -1.95 6.60 -4.99
CA GLU A 37 -2.37 7.52 -6.04
C GLU A 37 -1.20 8.08 -6.85
N VAL A 38 -0.02 8.28 -6.25
CA VAL A 38 1.14 8.80 -6.97
C VAL A 38 1.86 7.70 -7.76
N TYR A 39 2.03 6.52 -7.17
CA TYR A 39 2.86 5.47 -7.78
C TYR A 39 2.07 4.48 -8.64
N PHE A 40 0.77 4.26 -8.38
CA PHE A 40 -0.02 3.25 -9.07
C PHE A 40 -1.17 3.81 -9.92
N ARG A 41 -1.53 5.10 -9.77
CA ARG A 41 -2.47 5.76 -10.67
C ARG A 41 -1.77 6.02 -12.01
N ARG A 42 -1.93 5.09 -12.95
CA ARG A 42 -1.49 5.30 -14.34
C ARG A 42 -2.38 6.36 -14.99
N PRO A 43 -1.83 7.45 -15.57
CA PRO A 43 -2.58 8.23 -16.54
C PRO A 43 -2.76 7.36 -17.79
N GLY A 44 -3.99 6.85 -17.99
CA GLY A 44 -4.39 6.13 -19.20
C GLY A 44 -3.79 4.72 -19.37
N ARG A 45 -4.46 3.69 -18.84
CA ARG A 45 -4.45 2.38 -19.51
C ARG A 45 -5.59 2.35 -20.54
N THR A 46 -5.38 3.01 -21.67
CA THR A 46 -5.85 2.43 -22.92
C THR A 46 -4.72 1.53 -23.40
N GLY A 47 -4.78 0.24 -23.05
CA GLY A 47 -3.89 -0.78 -23.61
C GLY A 47 -2.79 -1.34 -22.68
N LEU A 48 -2.88 -2.66 -22.49
CA LEU A 48 -1.85 -3.64 -22.13
C LEU A 48 -1.43 -3.89 -20.66
N ALA A 49 -1.94 -5.05 -20.21
CA ALA A 49 -1.51 -6.08 -19.26
C ALA A 49 -1.53 -5.83 -17.73
N PRO A 50 -2.10 -6.79 -16.95
CA PRO A 50 -2.14 -6.76 -15.49
C PRO A 50 -0.74 -6.98 -14.93
N SER A 51 -0.39 -6.18 -13.91
CA SER A 51 0.84 -6.36 -13.15
C SER A 51 0.74 -7.66 -12.34
N THR A 52 1.54 -8.66 -12.70
CA THR A 52 1.77 -9.89 -11.92
C THR A 52 2.59 -9.61 -10.67
N LEU A 53 1.98 -8.91 -9.72
CA LEU A 53 2.35 -8.97 -8.31
C LEU A 53 1.11 -9.34 -7.51
N ALA A 54 0.50 -10.47 -7.91
CA ALA A 54 -0.27 -11.28 -7.00
C ALA A 54 0.74 -11.92 -6.03
N VAL A 55 0.76 -11.38 -4.81
CA VAL A 55 1.48 -11.92 -3.67
C VAL A 55 1.15 -13.41 -3.53
N ALA A 56 2.17 -14.24 -3.70
CA ALA A 56 2.12 -15.64 -3.28
C ALA A 56 2.03 -15.67 -1.75
N ALA A 57 1.06 -16.45 -1.27
CA ALA A 57 0.87 -16.85 0.12
C ALA A 57 2.03 -17.70 0.65
#